data_AF-A0A6B3W7H5-F1
#
_entry.id   AF-A0A6B3W7H5-F1
#
_cell.length_a   1.000
_cell.length_b   1.000
_cell.length_c   1.000
_cell.angle_alpha   90.00
_cell.angle_beta   90.00
_cell.angle_gamma   90.00
#
_symmetry.space_group_name_H-M   'P 1'
#
loop_
_entity.id
_entity.type
_entity.pdbx_description
1 polymer ?
#
loop_
_entity_poly.entity_id
_entity_poly.type
_entity_poly.pdbx_seq_one_letter_code
_entity_poly.pdbx_strand_id
1 'polypeptide(L)'
;MDKPVGEPGLRAVTRQQREARERELSPLATRSVHSRGREHEEAPDRYRTAFEVDRDRVLHSKAFRRLKHKTQVFINPEGDHFVTRMTHTLQVTQVARALASALGLNETLTEAICLAHDCGHTPFGHTGEAALSDYMDDSEWLHSEQGVRIFRVLEPRNLSWEVLDGIRAHTWRVKPPPNTPEGWICRYADRIAYLNHDLQDALRAGVIEASDVPAEVIEVLGPLAGRSWINEMIEAVIDESIRRGKIVMRADVLQAMKRFREFMFERVYLRPEAAAQNERARGIIHHLVDYMLAHPEQIPETYCIADADRLTQVLDYVAGMTDRYALNLHDQLFRPRGLV
;
A
#
# COMPACT_ATOMS: atom_id res chain seq x y z
N MET A 1 -6.95 37.31 25.77
CA MET A 1 -8.24 38.01 25.64
C MET A 1 -9.18 37.05 24.95
N ASP A 2 -10.02 36.35 25.70
CA ASP A 2 -11.05 35.48 25.15
C ASP A 2 -12.14 36.35 24.51
N LYS A 3 -12.48 36.06 23.25
CA LYS A 3 -13.57 36.74 22.55
C LYS A 3 -14.91 36.38 23.21
N PRO A 4 -15.86 37.33 23.30
CA PRO A 4 -17.18 37.08 23.85
C PRO A 4 -17.91 35.97 23.09
N VAL A 5 -18.60 35.11 23.84
CA VAL A 5 -19.42 34.00 23.31
C VAL A 5 -20.58 34.60 22.50
N GLY A 6 -20.51 34.53 21.18
CA GLY A 6 -21.61 34.95 20.30
C GLY A 6 -21.20 35.56 18.96
N GLU A 7 -19.96 36.01 18.81
CA GLU A 7 -19.50 36.48 17.49
C GLU A 7 -19.14 35.29 16.58
N PRO A 8 -19.61 35.27 15.31
CA PRO A 8 -19.16 34.29 14.34
C PRO A 8 -17.65 34.39 14.15
N GLY A 9 -16.94 33.31 14.48
CA GLY A 9 -15.48 33.26 14.43
C GLY A 9 -14.94 31.84 14.50
N LEU A 10 -13.72 31.64 14.00
CA LEU A 10 -13.04 30.35 14.05
C LEU A 10 -12.76 29.97 15.51
N ARG A 11 -12.99 28.70 15.84
CA ARG A 11 -12.68 28.12 17.15
C ARG A 11 -11.73 26.94 16.96
N ALA A 12 -10.69 26.88 17.78
CA ALA A 12 -9.80 25.74 17.77
C ALA A 12 -10.52 24.51 18.35
N VAL A 13 -10.40 23.37 17.67
CA VAL A 13 -10.84 22.07 18.19
C VAL A 13 -9.62 21.36 18.73
N THR A 14 -9.59 21.17 20.05
CA THR A 14 -8.49 20.50 20.78
C THR A 14 -8.44 19.01 20.46
N ARG A 15 -7.29 18.37 20.73
CA ARG A 15 -7.17 16.92 20.59
C ARG A 15 -8.24 16.18 21.40
N GLN A 16 -8.45 16.56 22.66
CA GLN A 16 -9.42 15.91 23.55
C GLN A 16 -10.86 16.01 23.00
N GLN A 17 -11.21 17.12 22.36
CA GLN A 17 -12.52 17.28 21.72
C GLN A 17 -12.67 16.38 20.48
N ARG A 18 -11.60 16.17 19.71
CA ARG A 18 -11.61 15.23 18.57
C ARG A 18 -11.72 13.78 19.04
N GLU A 19 -10.90 13.41 20.01
CA GLU A 19 -10.95 12.12 20.73
C GLU A 19 -12.36 11.86 21.32
N ALA A 20 -13.02 12.89 21.86
CA ALA A 20 -14.38 12.76 22.36
C ALA A 20 -15.41 12.47 21.27
N ARG A 21 -15.25 13.00 20.06
CA ARG A 21 -16.13 12.70 18.91
C ARG A 21 -16.01 11.24 18.46
N GLU A 22 -14.85 10.61 18.66
CA GLU A 22 -14.68 9.18 18.35
C GLU A 22 -15.58 8.26 19.20
N ARG A 23 -16.22 8.78 20.26
CA ARG A 23 -17.24 8.05 21.03
C ARG A 23 -18.50 7.75 20.24
N GLU A 24 -18.78 8.54 19.20
CA GLU A 24 -19.92 8.37 18.30
C GLU A 24 -19.66 7.33 17.21
N LEU A 25 -18.41 6.89 17.05
CA LEU A 25 -18.07 5.79 16.15
C LEU A 25 -18.67 4.47 16.63
N SER A 26 -18.80 3.53 15.68
CA SER A 26 -19.21 2.14 15.92
C SER A 26 -18.48 1.54 17.13
N PRO A 27 -19.13 0.69 17.95
CA PRO A 27 -18.46 0.01 19.06
C PRO A 27 -17.24 -0.84 18.64
N LEU A 28 -17.17 -1.24 17.38
CA LEU A 28 -16.03 -1.98 16.83
C LEU A 28 -14.86 -1.07 16.42
N ALA A 29 -15.10 0.23 16.21
CA ALA A 29 -14.10 1.15 15.71
C ALA A 29 -12.91 1.30 16.66
N THR A 30 -11.71 1.40 16.09
CA THR A 30 -10.50 1.65 16.88
C THR A 30 -10.43 3.11 17.26
N ARG A 31 -10.42 3.40 18.57
CA ARG A 31 -10.38 4.77 19.10
C ARG A 31 -8.94 5.14 19.45
N SER A 32 -8.53 6.36 19.09
CA SER A 32 -7.18 6.87 19.35
C SER A 32 -6.87 6.96 20.84
N VAL A 33 -7.88 7.22 21.68
CA VAL A 33 -7.76 7.20 23.16
C VAL A 33 -7.42 5.83 23.74
N HIS A 34 -7.67 4.75 23.00
CA HIS A 34 -7.36 3.38 23.40
C HIS A 34 -6.19 2.79 22.60
N SER A 35 -5.41 3.64 21.92
CA SER A 35 -4.22 3.20 21.21
C SER A 35 -3.26 2.50 22.18
N ARG A 36 -2.60 1.44 21.70
CA ARG A 36 -1.50 0.76 22.40
C ARG A 36 -0.23 1.62 22.45
N GLY A 37 -0.26 2.80 21.82
CA GLY A 37 0.80 3.78 21.87
C GLY A 37 1.85 3.58 20.79
N ARG A 38 3.01 4.19 21.05
CA ARG A 38 4.16 4.28 20.14
C ARG A 38 5.34 3.55 20.78
N GLU A 39 6.34 3.20 19.97
CA GLU A 39 7.56 2.54 20.45
C GLU A 39 8.38 3.47 21.36
N HIS A 40 8.47 4.75 21.01
CA HIS A 40 9.07 5.79 21.84
C HIS A 40 8.00 6.73 22.40
N GLU A 41 8.05 7.01 23.70
CA GLU A 41 7.13 7.93 24.33
C GLU A 41 7.35 9.37 23.84
N GLU A 42 6.26 10.05 23.51
CA GLU A 42 6.27 11.43 23.03
C GLU A 42 5.13 12.23 23.65
N ALA A 43 5.36 13.53 23.84
CA ALA A 43 4.32 14.44 24.30
C ALA A 43 3.15 14.48 23.28
N PRO A 44 1.90 14.24 23.71
CA PRO A 44 0.76 14.24 22.81
C PRO A 44 0.50 15.60 22.13
N ASP A 45 0.15 15.61 20.84
CA ASP A 45 -0.10 16.83 20.05
C ASP A 45 -1.28 17.65 20.61
N ARG A 46 -1.18 18.99 20.57
CA ARG A 46 -2.20 19.89 21.13
C ARG A 46 -3.57 19.77 20.44
N TYR A 47 -3.59 19.48 19.15
CA TYR A 47 -4.80 19.55 18.31
C TYR A 47 -5.15 18.25 17.62
N ARG A 48 -4.16 17.42 17.29
CA ARG A 48 -4.33 16.21 16.48
C ARG A 48 -4.39 14.95 17.32
N THR A 49 -5.24 13.99 16.94
CA THR A 49 -5.25 12.64 17.52
C THR A 49 -3.98 11.87 17.14
N ALA A 50 -3.72 10.75 17.83
CA ALA A 50 -2.56 9.91 17.52
C ALA A 50 -2.53 9.46 16.04
N PHE A 51 -3.69 9.10 15.48
CA PHE A 51 -3.80 8.64 14.10
C PHE A 51 -3.69 9.79 13.08
N GLU A 52 -4.13 11.01 13.41
CA GLU A 52 -3.91 12.19 12.57
C GLU A 52 -2.41 12.51 12.48
N VAL A 53 -1.68 12.41 13.60
CA VAL A 53 -0.22 12.56 13.60
C VAL A 53 0.46 11.50 12.73
N ASP A 54 0.00 10.25 12.79
CA ASP A 54 0.59 9.15 12.00
C ASP A 54 0.39 9.35 10.51
N ARG A 55 -0.83 9.66 10.09
CA ARG A 55 -1.14 10.00 8.71
C ARG A 55 -0.21 11.09 8.18
N ASP A 56 -0.06 12.17 8.96
CA ASP A 56 0.76 13.31 8.54
C ASP A 56 2.24 12.90 8.43
N ARG A 57 2.75 12.05 9.33
CA ARG A 57 4.12 11.52 9.29
C ARG A 57 4.36 10.63 8.07
N VAL A 58 3.41 9.76 7.73
CA VAL A 58 3.45 8.91 6.54
C VAL A 58 3.50 9.76 5.28
N LEU A 59 2.57 10.73 5.13
CA LEU A 59 2.49 11.61 3.96
C LEU A 59 3.80 12.39 3.70
N HIS A 60 4.48 12.82 4.77
CA HIS A 60 5.73 13.59 4.66
C HIS A 60 6.98 12.71 4.59
N SER A 61 6.84 11.38 4.54
CA SER A 61 7.97 10.46 4.40
C SER A 61 8.61 10.50 3.01
N LYS A 62 9.90 10.13 2.93
CA LYS A 62 10.58 9.90 1.65
C LYS A 62 10.00 8.64 1.00
N ALA A 63 9.69 7.61 1.79
CA ALA A 63 9.06 6.37 1.32
C ALA A 63 7.76 6.64 0.55
N PHE A 64 6.83 7.43 1.12
CA PHE A 64 5.59 7.81 0.43
C PHE A 64 5.85 8.61 -0.86
N ARG A 65 6.80 9.56 -0.82
CA ARG A 65 7.19 10.34 -2.01
C ARG A 65 7.73 9.48 -3.15
N ARG A 66 8.44 8.38 -2.83
CA ARG A 66 9.00 7.45 -3.82
C ARG A 66 7.93 6.68 -4.58
N LEU A 67 6.72 6.50 -4.02
CA LEU A 67 5.61 5.82 -4.68
C LEU A 67 5.24 6.46 -6.03
N LYS A 68 5.48 7.75 -6.21
CA LYS A 68 5.29 8.46 -7.49
C LYS A 68 6.12 7.87 -8.63
N HIS A 69 7.25 7.25 -8.30
CA HIS A 69 8.26 6.77 -9.23
C HIS A 69 8.44 5.24 -9.16
N LYS A 70 7.43 4.54 -8.64
CA LYS A 70 7.34 3.07 -8.67
C LYS A 70 6.13 2.67 -9.49
N THR A 71 6.32 1.70 -10.37
CA THR A 71 5.25 1.11 -11.18
C THR A 71 4.30 0.30 -10.30
N GLN A 72 3.05 0.20 -10.76
CA GLN A 72 2.05 -0.67 -10.14
C GLN A 72 2.02 -2.03 -10.86
N VAL A 73 1.62 -2.04 -12.14
CA VAL A 73 1.48 -3.29 -12.93
C VAL A 73 2.37 -3.33 -14.15
N PHE A 74 2.36 -2.30 -14.97
CA PHE A 74 3.20 -2.25 -16.16
C PHE A 74 4.56 -1.65 -15.80
N ILE A 75 5.65 -2.36 -16.13
CA ILE A 75 7.00 -1.85 -15.95
C ILE A 75 7.28 -0.85 -17.09
N ASN A 76 7.53 0.42 -16.75
CA ASN A 76 7.88 1.48 -17.70
C ASN A 76 7.00 1.50 -18.98
N PRO A 77 5.67 1.60 -18.86
CA PRO A 77 4.81 1.59 -20.03
C PRO A 77 4.97 2.89 -20.83
N GLU A 78 5.01 2.78 -22.16
CA GLU A 78 4.92 3.96 -23.03
C GLU A 78 3.49 4.52 -22.94
N GLY A 79 3.30 5.61 -22.20
CA GLY A 79 2.04 6.34 -22.10
C GLY A 79 1.85 7.11 -20.79
N ASP A 80 1.21 8.28 -20.87
CA ASP A 80 1.11 9.23 -19.74
C ASP A 80 0.06 8.86 -18.67
N HIS A 81 -0.73 7.80 -18.91
CA HIS A 81 -1.95 7.51 -18.13
C HIS A 81 -1.90 6.22 -17.31
N PHE A 82 -0.76 5.53 -17.25
CA PHE A 82 -0.63 4.31 -16.45
C PHE A 82 -0.56 4.62 -14.96
N VAL A 83 -1.21 3.77 -14.16
CA VAL A 83 -1.28 3.95 -12.71
C VAL A 83 0.09 3.74 -12.08
N THR A 84 0.60 4.79 -11.42
CA THR A 84 1.74 4.67 -10.50
C THR A 84 1.26 4.10 -9.17
N ARG A 85 2.20 3.58 -8.38
CA ARG A 85 1.92 3.10 -7.03
C ARG A 85 1.31 4.17 -6.11
N MET A 86 1.70 5.43 -6.29
CA MET A 86 1.07 6.55 -5.59
C MET A 86 -0.39 6.73 -5.98
N THR A 87 -0.72 6.67 -7.28
CA THR A 87 -2.11 6.78 -7.75
C THR A 87 -2.97 5.64 -7.22
N HIS A 88 -2.45 4.40 -7.25
CA HIS A 88 -3.11 3.25 -6.65
C HIS A 88 -3.34 3.45 -5.14
N THR A 89 -2.32 3.85 -4.40
CA THR A 89 -2.42 4.15 -2.95
C THR A 89 -3.51 5.18 -2.65
N LEU A 90 -3.65 6.22 -3.48
CA LEU A 90 -4.71 7.23 -3.32
C LEU A 90 -6.11 6.65 -3.61
N GLN A 91 -6.26 5.79 -4.61
CA GLN A 91 -7.51 5.09 -4.91
C GLN A 91 -7.90 4.12 -3.77
N VAL A 92 -6.94 3.34 -3.26
CA VAL A 92 -7.14 2.47 -2.08
C VAL A 92 -7.61 3.29 -0.90
N THR A 93 -6.94 4.41 -0.63
CA THR A 93 -7.30 5.31 0.48
C THR A 93 -8.72 5.86 0.33
N GLN A 94 -9.12 6.25 -0.89
CA GLN A 94 -10.48 6.74 -1.14
C GLN A 94 -11.54 5.67 -0.90
N VAL A 95 -11.35 4.46 -1.43
CA VAL A 95 -12.27 3.32 -1.22
C VAL A 95 -12.34 2.95 0.27
N ALA A 96 -11.19 2.89 0.94
CA ALA A 96 -11.10 2.55 2.35
C ALA A 96 -11.81 3.58 3.24
N ARG A 97 -11.65 4.87 2.96
CA ARG A 97 -12.35 5.94 3.68
C ARG A 97 -13.86 5.90 3.46
N ALA A 98 -14.32 5.57 2.25
CA ALA A 98 -15.75 5.38 1.97
C ALA A 98 -16.33 4.23 2.81
N LEU A 99 -15.63 3.09 2.86
CA LEU A 99 -16.01 1.95 3.70
C LEU A 99 -16.01 2.29 5.20
N ALA A 100 -14.94 2.94 5.68
CA ALA A 100 -14.79 3.31 7.08
C ALA A 100 -15.88 4.30 7.51
N SER A 101 -16.17 5.32 6.69
CA SER A 101 -17.22 6.30 6.96
C SER A 101 -18.59 5.63 7.01
N ALA A 102 -18.92 4.73 6.07
CA ALA A 102 -20.22 4.07 6.03
C ALA A 102 -20.44 3.09 7.20
N LEU A 103 -19.37 2.47 7.69
CA LEU A 103 -19.40 1.51 8.81
C LEU A 103 -19.18 2.17 10.19
N GLY A 104 -19.02 3.50 10.23
CA GLY A 104 -18.73 4.23 11.45
C GLY A 104 -17.40 3.83 12.10
N LEU A 105 -16.37 3.51 11.31
CA LEU A 105 -15.02 3.19 11.76
C LEU A 105 -14.13 4.44 11.81
N ASN A 106 -12.91 4.31 12.35
CA ASN A 106 -11.98 5.42 12.41
C ASN A 106 -11.37 5.70 11.01
N GLU A 107 -11.93 6.69 10.33
CA GLU A 107 -11.51 7.11 8.99
C GLU A 107 -10.04 7.53 8.94
N THR A 108 -9.53 8.18 10.01
CA THR A 108 -8.14 8.65 10.03
C THR A 108 -7.15 7.52 10.22
N LEU A 109 -7.45 6.53 11.07
CA LEU A 109 -6.63 5.33 11.18
C LEU A 109 -6.61 4.56 9.85
N THR A 110 -7.78 4.42 9.23
CA THR A 110 -7.92 3.77 7.91
C THR A 110 -7.05 4.48 6.87
N GLU A 111 -7.14 5.82 6.80
CA GLU A 111 -6.34 6.65 5.90
C GLU A 111 -4.84 6.49 6.15
N ALA A 112 -4.39 6.52 7.41
CA ALA A 112 -2.98 6.34 7.77
C ALA A 112 -2.42 4.98 7.32
N ILE A 113 -3.19 3.90 7.54
CA ILE A 113 -2.82 2.54 7.11
C ILE A 113 -2.74 2.48 5.58
N CYS A 114 -3.79 2.93 4.88
CA CYS A 114 -3.86 2.86 3.43
C CYS A 114 -2.80 3.72 2.73
N LEU A 115 -2.42 4.87 3.27
CA LEU A 115 -1.33 5.67 2.69
C LEU A 115 0.03 4.99 2.85
N ALA A 116 0.20 4.15 3.87
CA ALA A 116 1.46 3.52 4.22
C ALA A 116 1.63 2.09 3.67
N HIS A 117 0.54 1.37 3.37
CA HIS A 117 0.55 -0.07 3.07
C HIS A 117 1.56 -0.48 2.00
N ASP A 118 1.75 0.41 1.03
CA ASP A 118 2.51 0.19 -0.18
C ASP A 118 3.92 0.80 -0.17
N CYS A 119 4.30 1.47 0.91
CA CYS A 119 5.59 2.14 1.06
C CYS A 119 6.80 1.19 1.03
N GLY A 120 6.60 -0.09 1.32
CA GLY A 120 7.65 -1.11 1.38
C GLY A 120 7.92 -1.88 0.09
N HIS A 121 7.18 -1.63 -0.99
CA HIS A 121 7.44 -2.35 -2.24
C HIS A 121 8.80 -2.00 -2.82
N THR A 122 9.40 -2.96 -3.50
CA THR A 122 10.65 -2.82 -4.25
C THR A 122 10.45 -2.02 -5.54
N PRO A 123 11.53 -1.60 -6.22
CA PRO A 123 11.43 -1.28 -7.65
C PRO A 123 10.79 -2.44 -8.42
N PHE A 124 10.08 -2.12 -9.50
CA PHE A 124 9.44 -3.11 -10.39
C PHE A 124 8.36 -3.99 -9.71
N GLY A 125 7.80 -3.56 -8.58
CA GLY A 125 6.70 -4.24 -7.89
C GLY A 125 7.01 -5.69 -7.53
N HIS A 126 6.07 -6.61 -7.74
CA HIS A 126 6.21 -8.02 -7.38
C HIS A 126 7.42 -8.71 -8.04
N THR A 127 7.85 -8.25 -9.21
CA THR A 127 9.07 -8.79 -9.86
C THR A 127 10.31 -8.50 -9.03
N GLY A 128 10.40 -7.31 -8.43
CA GLY A 128 11.49 -6.97 -7.52
C GLY A 128 11.42 -7.76 -6.21
N GLU A 129 10.22 -8.00 -5.66
CA GLU A 129 10.05 -8.85 -4.47
C GLU A 129 10.51 -10.29 -4.74
N ALA A 130 10.10 -10.86 -5.87
CA ALA A 130 10.53 -12.19 -6.27
C ALA A 130 12.07 -12.27 -6.45
N ALA A 131 12.70 -11.20 -6.95
CA ALA A 131 14.15 -11.11 -7.09
C ALA A 131 14.86 -10.99 -5.73
N LEU A 132 14.33 -10.21 -4.79
CA LEU A 132 14.92 -10.10 -3.44
C LEU A 132 14.70 -11.38 -2.61
N SER A 133 13.61 -12.10 -2.86
CA SER A 133 13.31 -13.37 -2.18
C SER A 133 14.38 -14.43 -2.45
N ASP A 134 15.09 -14.37 -3.58
CA ASP A 134 16.18 -15.32 -3.89
C ASP A 134 17.38 -15.18 -2.94
N TYR A 135 17.48 -14.07 -2.20
CA TYR A 135 18.52 -13.82 -1.20
C TYR A 135 18.06 -14.10 0.23
N MET A 136 16.81 -14.50 0.44
CA MET A 136 16.28 -14.78 1.77
C MET A 136 16.31 -16.28 2.07
N ASP A 137 16.70 -16.64 3.29
CA ASP A 137 16.70 -18.03 3.74
C ASP A 137 15.26 -18.51 3.96
N ASP A 138 14.83 -19.52 3.18
CA ASP A 138 13.54 -20.24 3.30
C ASP A 138 12.31 -19.34 3.51
N SER A 139 12.35 -18.10 3.01
CA SER A 139 11.30 -17.10 3.19
C SER A 139 11.16 -16.19 1.97
N GLU A 140 9.97 -15.60 1.82
CA GLU A 140 9.68 -14.65 0.75
C GLU A 140 9.90 -13.22 1.25
N TRP A 141 10.36 -12.34 0.36
CA TRP A 141 10.39 -10.90 0.62
C TRP A 141 8.96 -10.35 0.65
N LEU A 142 8.58 -9.76 1.78
CA LEU A 142 7.26 -9.17 1.97
C LEU A 142 7.36 -7.65 2.06
N HIS A 143 6.79 -6.95 1.08
CA HIS A 143 6.70 -5.49 1.10
C HIS A 143 5.98 -4.96 2.35
N SER A 144 5.05 -5.72 2.90
CA SER A 144 4.32 -5.34 4.11
C SER A 144 5.22 -5.33 5.34
N GLU A 145 6.17 -6.27 5.43
CA GLU A 145 7.17 -6.28 6.49
C GLU A 145 8.20 -5.17 6.27
N GLN A 146 8.62 -4.97 5.02
CA GLN A 146 9.49 -3.86 4.68
C GLN A 146 8.86 -2.50 4.96
N GLY A 147 7.56 -2.33 4.76
CA GLY A 147 6.83 -1.12 5.09
C GLY A 147 6.90 -0.79 6.59
N VAL A 148 6.74 -1.81 7.44
CA VAL A 148 6.95 -1.65 8.89
C VAL A 148 8.40 -1.31 9.21
N ARG A 149 9.36 -2.02 8.60
CA ARG A 149 10.79 -1.78 8.80
C ARG A 149 11.21 -0.37 8.39
N ILE A 150 10.66 0.17 7.30
CA ILE A 150 10.87 1.55 6.88
C ILE A 150 10.47 2.51 7.99
N PHE A 151 9.25 2.41 8.51
CA PHE A 151 8.74 3.40 9.47
C PHE A 151 9.26 3.21 10.90
N ARG A 152 9.82 2.04 11.23
CA ARG A 152 10.46 1.77 12.53
C ARG A 152 11.96 2.01 12.54
N VAL A 153 12.66 1.65 11.47
CA VAL A 153 14.14 1.53 11.46
C VAL A 153 14.80 2.46 10.44
N LEU A 154 14.39 2.41 9.16
CA LEU A 154 15.13 3.10 8.08
C LEU A 154 14.79 4.59 7.97
N GLU A 155 13.53 4.93 8.21
CA GLU A 155 13.02 6.29 8.28
C GLU A 155 12.11 6.41 9.51
N PRO A 156 12.65 6.33 10.73
CA PRO A 156 11.84 6.21 11.95
C PRO A 156 10.81 7.35 12.05
N ARG A 157 9.53 6.98 12.02
CA ARG A 157 8.39 7.90 12.20
C ARG A 157 7.68 7.69 13.53
N ASN A 158 8.10 6.70 14.31
CA ASN A 158 7.52 6.36 15.60
C ASN A 158 5.98 6.31 15.55
N LEU A 159 5.43 5.61 14.55
CA LEU A 159 3.98 5.49 14.31
C LEU A 159 3.30 4.71 15.44
N SER A 160 1.98 4.84 15.58
CA SER A 160 1.25 4.01 16.53
C SER A 160 1.26 2.55 16.13
N TRP A 161 1.11 1.68 17.12
CA TRP A 161 1.06 0.24 16.90
C TRP A 161 -0.04 -0.17 15.92
N GLU A 162 -1.20 0.50 15.94
CA GLU A 162 -2.34 0.19 15.07
C GLU A 162 -2.02 0.40 13.60
N VAL A 163 -1.31 1.49 13.28
CA VAL A 163 -0.88 1.79 11.91
C VAL A 163 0.14 0.75 11.44
N LEU A 164 1.12 0.41 12.29
CA LEU A 164 2.15 -0.59 11.97
C LEU A 164 1.54 -1.99 11.77
N ASP A 165 0.58 -2.41 12.60
CA ASP A 165 -0.13 -3.68 12.42
C ASP A 165 -0.97 -3.70 11.14
N GLY A 166 -1.63 -2.58 10.81
CA GLY A 166 -2.34 -2.41 9.55
C GLY A 166 -1.42 -2.57 8.34
N ILE A 167 -0.25 -1.91 8.35
CA ILE A 167 0.76 -2.04 7.28
C ILE A 167 1.24 -3.49 7.19
N ARG A 168 1.61 -4.12 8.31
CA ARG A 168 2.12 -5.49 8.36
C ARG A 168 1.16 -6.50 7.71
N ALA A 169 -0.13 -6.37 8.00
CA ALA A 169 -1.11 -7.44 7.75
C ALA A 169 -2.19 -7.10 6.71
N HIS A 170 -2.03 -6.00 5.95
CA HIS A 170 -2.98 -5.67 4.88
C HIS A 170 -3.01 -6.74 3.77
N THR A 171 -1.88 -7.41 3.52
CA THR A 171 -1.83 -8.44 2.47
C THR A 171 -2.59 -9.68 2.89
N TRP A 172 -3.23 -10.34 1.92
CA TRP A 172 -4.11 -11.45 2.28
C TRP A 172 -3.40 -12.74 2.69
N ARG A 173 -2.12 -12.86 2.34
CA ARG A 173 -1.24 -13.99 2.65
C ARG A 173 -0.70 -13.95 4.08
N VAL A 174 -0.57 -12.76 4.67
CA VAL A 174 0.00 -12.61 6.01
C VAL A 174 -0.97 -13.10 7.10
N LYS A 175 -0.41 -13.87 8.05
CA LYS A 175 -1.10 -14.37 9.23
C LYS A 175 -0.28 -14.03 10.49
N PRO A 176 -0.92 -13.66 11.62
CA PRO A 176 -2.35 -13.38 11.77
C PRO A 176 -2.79 -12.12 11.00
N PRO A 177 -4.09 -11.98 10.67
CA PRO A 177 -4.64 -10.81 10.00
C PRO A 177 -4.53 -9.54 10.90
N PRO A 178 -4.87 -8.35 10.37
CA PRO A 178 -4.87 -7.12 11.18
C PRO A 178 -5.82 -7.25 12.38
N ASN A 179 -5.44 -6.60 13.48
CA ASN A 179 -6.22 -6.59 14.72
C ASN A 179 -7.38 -5.59 14.65
N THR A 180 -7.22 -4.51 13.89
CA THR A 180 -8.21 -3.43 13.81
C THR A 180 -9.18 -3.66 12.65
N PRO A 181 -10.48 -3.32 12.80
CA PRO A 181 -11.40 -3.29 11.66
C PRO A 181 -10.92 -2.39 10.52
N GLU A 182 -10.26 -1.28 10.82
CA GLU A 182 -9.65 -0.36 9.86
C GLU A 182 -8.55 -1.06 9.03
N GLY A 183 -7.74 -1.91 9.66
CA GLY A 183 -6.78 -2.77 8.96
C GLY A 183 -7.47 -3.79 8.05
N TRP A 184 -8.60 -4.37 8.46
CA TRP A 184 -9.41 -5.23 7.60
C TRP A 184 -10.00 -4.49 6.40
N ILE A 185 -10.45 -3.25 6.59
CA ILE A 185 -10.92 -2.39 5.49
C ILE A 185 -9.82 -2.18 4.46
N CYS A 186 -8.58 -1.92 4.88
CA CYS A 186 -7.45 -1.78 3.96
C CYS A 186 -7.30 -3.02 3.05
N ARG A 187 -7.51 -4.24 3.56
CA ARG A 187 -7.40 -5.48 2.78
C ARG A 187 -8.42 -5.55 1.64
N TYR A 188 -9.66 -5.11 1.91
CA TYR A 188 -10.72 -5.08 0.91
C TYR A 188 -10.50 -3.94 -0.08
N ALA A 189 -10.20 -2.74 0.42
CA ALA A 189 -9.98 -1.55 -0.40
C ALA A 189 -8.84 -1.73 -1.40
N ASP A 190 -7.74 -2.36 -0.99
CA ASP A 190 -6.62 -2.72 -1.85
C ASP A 190 -7.10 -3.55 -3.06
N ARG A 191 -7.78 -4.68 -2.79
CA ARG A 191 -8.32 -5.55 -3.84
C ARG A 191 -9.32 -4.88 -4.76
N ILE A 192 -10.24 -4.09 -4.20
CA ILE A 192 -11.26 -3.37 -4.98
C ILE A 192 -10.58 -2.38 -5.93
N ALA A 193 -9.58 -1.63 -5.43
CA ALA A 193 -8.89 -0.63 -6.22
C ALA A 193 -8.08 -1.27 -7.35
N TYR A 194 -7.17 -2.21 -7.05
CA TYR A 194 -6.27 -2.74 -8.07
C TYR A 194 -7.00 -3.50 -9.17
N LEU A 195 -7.99 -4.33 -8.82
CA LEU A 195 -8.74 -5.08 -9.82
C LEU A 195 -9.44 -4.15 -10.82
N ASN A 196 -9.94 -3.00 -10.36
CA ASN A 196 -10.65 -2.07 -11.23
C ASN A 196 -9.71 -1.25 -12.11
N HIS A 197 -8.66 -0.64 -11.55
CA HIS A 197 -7.77 0.22 -12.35
C HIS A 197 -6.84 -0.61 -13.26
N ASP A 198 -6.42 -1.81 -12.85
CA ASP A 198 -5.61 -2.71 -13.68
C ASP A 198 -6.39 -3.25 -14.87
N LEU A 199 -7.67 -3.55 -14.69
CA LEU A 199 -8.57 -3.92 -15.79
C LEU A 199 -8.68 -2.78 -16.80
N GLN A 200 -8.86 -1.54 -16.33
CA GLN A 200 -8.92 -0.38 -17.21
C GLN A 200 -7.61 -0.15 -17.98
N ASP A 201 -6.47 -0.30 -17.32
CA ASP A 201 -5.16 -0.16 -17.97
C ASP A 201 -4.92 -1.31 -18.96
N ALA A 202 -5.34 -2.55 -18.65
CA ALA A 202 -5.23 -3.69 -19.55
C ALA A 202 -6.13 -3.54 -20.80
N LEU A 203 -7.38 -3.08 -20.64
CA LEU A 203 -8.26 -2.75 -21.76
C LEU A 203 -7.69 -1.61 -22.62
N ARG A 204 -7.17 -0.55 -21.98
CA ARG A 204 -6.57 0.60 -22.70
C ARG A 204 -5.33 0.20 -23.49
N ALA A 205 -4.50 -0.67 -22.94
CA ALA A 205 -3.30 -1.18 -23.59
C ALA A 205 -3.60 -2.29 -24.63
N GLY A 206 -4.87 -2.64 -24.87
CA GLY A 206 -5.26 -3.68 -25.84
C GLY A 206 -4.79 -5.09 -25.45
N VAL A 207 -4.55 -5.31 -24.15
CA VAL A 207 -4.08 -6.58 -23.60
C VAL A 207 -5.19 -7.63 -23.57
N ILE A 208 -6.38 -7.15 -23.22
CA ILE A 208 -7.62 -7.91 -23.15
C ILE A 208 -8.72 -7.04 -23.78
N GLU A 209 -9.76 -7.70 -24.25
CA GLU A 209 -11.00 -7.06 -24.69
C GLU A 209 -12.08 -7.18 -23.61
N ALA A 210 -13.12 -6.35 -23.70
CA ALA A 210 -14.25 -6.41 -22.76
C ALA A 210 -14.96 -7.79 -22.79
N SER A 211 -14.93 -8.46 -23.94
CA SER A 211 -15.43 -9.82 -24.17
C SER A 211 -14.61 -10.91 -23.47
N ASP A 212 -13.36 -10.64 -23.09
CA ASP A 212 -12.51 -11.62 -22.40
C ASP A 212 -12.91 -11.78 -20.93
N VAL A 213 -13.58 -10.77 -20.35
CA VAL A 213 -13.93 -10.76 -18.93
C VAL A 213 -14.94 -11.88 -18.63
N PRO A 214 -14.69 -12.74 -17.63
CA PRO A 214 -15.55 -13.90 -17.37
C PRO A 214 -17.02 -13.52 -17.15
N ALA A 215 -17.94 -14.21 -17.83
CA ALA A 215 -19.38 -13.94 -17.74
C ALA A 215 -19.91 -14.03 -16.30
N GLU A 216 -19.40 -14.95 -15.49
CA GLU A 216 -19.74 -15.08 -14.06
C GLU A 216 -19.36 -13.86 -13.22
N VAL A 217 -18.32 -13.11 -13.61
CA VAL A 217 -17.95 -11.86 -12.94
C VAL A 217 -18.92 -10.75 -13.35
N ILE A 218 -19.27 -10.69 -14.64
CA ILE A 218 -20.24 -9.72 -15.19
C ILE A 218 -21.64 -9.93 -14.61
N GLU A 219 -22.05 -11.18 -14.42
CA GLU A 219 -23.35 -11.55 -13.83
C GLU A 219 -23.49 -11.01 -12.39
N VAL A 220 -22.40 -11.06 -11.62
CA VAL A 220 -22.39 -10.63 -10.22
C VAL A 220 -22.15 -9.13 -10.06
N LEU A 221 -21.20 -8.55 -10.81
CA LEU A 221 -20.78 -7.14 -10.65
C LEU A 221 -21.50 -6.17 -11.61
N GLY A 222 -22.23 -6.70 -12.57
CA GLY A 222 -22.89 -5.94 -13.63
C GLY A 222 -21.98 -5.64 -14.83
N PRO A 223 -22.47 -4.84 -15.79
CA PRO A 223 -21.76 -4.57 -17.05
C PRO A 223 -20.54 -3.66 -16.86
N LEU A 224 -19.50 -3.88 -17.67
CA LEU A 224 -18.24 -3.10 -17.68
C LEU A 224 -18.41 -1.61 -17.95
N ALA A 225 -19.45 -1.23 -18.71
CA ALA A 225 -19.69 0.16 -19.12
C ALA A 225 -20.29 1.06 -18.01
N GLY A 226 -20.36 0.58 -16.76
CA GLY A 226 -20.93 1.32 -15.62
C GLY A 226 -19.91 1.67 -14.55
N ARG A 227 -20.17 2.73 -13.77
CA ARG A 227 -19.47 3.02 -12.49
C ARG A 227 -19.78 1.98 -11.39
N SER A 228 -20.27 0.78 -11.75
CA SER A 228 -20.96 -0.13 -10.83
C SER A 228 -20.04 -1.04 -10.04
N TRP A 229 -18.86 -1.43 -10.55
CA TRP A 229 -18.09 -2.51 -9.91
C TRP A 229 -17.50 -2.11 -8.56
N ILE A 230 -16.88 -0.92 -8.48
CA ILE A 230 -16.38 -0.39 -7.21
C ILE A 230 -17.53 -0.23 -6.21
N ASN A 231 -18.66 0.34 -6.65
CA ASN A 231 -19.82 0.55 -5.78
C ASN A 231 -20.41 -0.77 -5.30
N GLU A 232 -20.63 -1.75 -6.18
CA GLU A 232 -21.14 -3.07 -5.84
C GLU A 232 -20.23 -3.78 -4.83
N MET A 233 -18.91 -3.72 -5.04
CA MET A 233 -17.96 -4.31 -4.08
C MET A 233 -17.95 -3.57 -2.74
N ILE A 234 -18.08 -2.24 -2.75
CA ILE A 234 -18.16 -1.43 -1.52
C ILE A 234 -19.45 -1.76 -0.75
N GLU A 235 -20.60 -1.75 -1.42
CA GLU A 235 -21.91 -2.08 -0.85
C GLU A 235 -21.93 -3.52 -0.32
N ALA A 236 -21.36 -4.47 -1.06
CA ALA A 236 -21.23 -5.86 -0.62
C ALA A 236 -20.37 -6.04 0.64
N VAL A 237 -19.37 -5.18 0.87
CA VAL A 237 -18.63 -5.16 2.15
C VAL A 237 -19.48 -4.52 3.24
N ILE A 238 -20.12 -3.39 2.98
CA ILE A 238 -20.90 -2.65 3.97
C ILE A 238 -22.06 -3.49 4.49
N ASP A 239 -22.92 -3.98 3.59
CA ASP A 239 -24.16 -4.67 3.93
C ASP A 239 -23.89 -5.97 4.69
N GLU A 240 -22.93 -6.77 4.21
CA GLU A 240 -22.57 -8.02 4.88
C GLU A 240 -21.87 -7.76 6.21
N SER A 241 -21.07 -6.69 6.31
CA SER A 241 -20.42 -6.33 7.58
C SER A 241 -21.42 -5.90 8.65
N ILE A 242 -22.43 -5.10 8.27
CA ILE A 242 -23.53 -4.71 9.15
C ILE A 242 -24.29 -5.95 9.61
N ARG A 243 -24.67 -6.82 8.67
CA ARG A 243 -25.45 -8.03 8.97
C ARG A 243 -24.72 -9.00 9.89
N ARG A 244 -23.40 -9.11 9.77
CA ARG A 244 -22.57 -10.07 10.54
C ARG A 244 -21.93 -9.49 11.79
N GLY A 245 -21.94 -8.16 11.96
CA GLY A 245 -21.28 -7.48 13.07
C GLY A 245 -19.75 -7.61 13.05
N LYS A 246 -19.14 -7.75 11.87
CA LYS A 246 -17.68 -7.80 11.67
C LYS A 246 -17.35 -7.46 10.22
N ILE A 247 -16.10 -7.07 9.93
CA ILE A 247 -15.70 -6.73 8.57
C ILE A 247 -15.67 -7.98 7.68
N VAL A 248 -16.58 -8.05 6.71
CA VAL A 248 -16.72 -9.15 5.76
C VAL A 248 -17.47 -8.70 4.50
N MET A 249 -17.19 -9.35 3.38
CA MET A 249 -17.87 -9.13 2.09
C MET A 249 -18.87 -10.25 1.81
N ARG A 250 -19.97 -9.91 1.12
CA ARG A 250 -20.94 -10.88 0.59
C ARG A 250 -20.25 -12.02 -0.17
N ALA A 251 -20.69 -13.25 0.05
CA ALA A 251 -19.95 -14.44 -0.38
C ALA A 251 -19.89 -14.62 -1.91
N ASP A 252 -20.97 -14.30 -2.61
CA ASP A 252 -21.07 -14.25 -4.06
C ASP A 252 -20.08 -13.23 -4.67
N VAL A 253 -20.04 -12.01 -4.13
CA VAL A 253 -19.13 -10.96 -4.59
C VAL A 253 -17.67 -11.28 -4.27
N LEU A 254 -17.40 -11.87 -3.11
CA LEU A 254 -16.07 -12.35 -2.76
C LEU A 254 -15.58 -13.44 -3.72
N GLN A 255 -16.48 -14.36 -4.11
CA GLN A 255 -16.17 -15.41 -5.08
C GLN A 255 -15.94 -14.83 -6.49
N ALA A 256 -16.78 -13.89 -6.93
CA ALA A 256 -16.58 -13.17 -8.19
C ALA A 256 -15.26 -12.39 -8.19
N MET A 257 -14.93 -11.70 -7.09
CA MET A 257 -13.65 -10.99 -6.93
C MET A 257 -12.45 -11.94 -6.99
N LYS A 258 -12.58 -13.15 -6.40
CA LYS A 258 -11.54 -14.18 -6.49
C LYS A 258 -11.35 -14.64 -7.95
N ARG A 259 -12.44 -14.95 -8.65
CA ARG A 259 -12.39 -15.35 -10.06
C ARG A 259 -11.79 -14.26 -10.93
N PHE A 260 -12.22 -13.01 -10.72
CA PHE A 260 -11.72 -11.87 -11.46
C PHE A 260 -10.21 -11.68 -11.26
N ARG A 261 -9.73 -11.85 -10.02
CA ARG A 261 -8.29 -11.86 -9.74
C ARG A 261 -7.57 -12.97 -10.49
N GLU A 262 -8.08 -14.20 -10.47
CA GLU A 262 -7.48 -15.33 -11.20
C GLU A 262 -7.35 -15.02 -12.70
N PHE A 263 -8.41 -14.48 -13.31
CA PHE A 263 -8.39 -14.00 -14.69
C PHE A 263 -7.33 -12.93 -14.94
N MET A 264 -7.23 -11.90 -14.10
CA MET A 264 -6.21 -10.85 -14.24
C MET A 264 -4.79 -11.42 -14.13
N PHE A 265 -4.56 -12.40 -13.26
CA PHE A 265 -3.26 -13.09 -13.18
C PHE A 265 -2.93 -13.84 -14.45
N GLU A 266 -3.85 -14.64 -14.98
CA GLU A 266 -3.65 -15.44 -16.18
C GLU A 266 -3.46 -14.56 -17.43
N ARG A 267 -4.29 -13.52 -17.59
CA ARG A 267 -4.42 -12.77 -18.84
C ARG A 267 -3.63 -11.47 -18.86
N VAL A 268 -3.28 -10.91 -17.70
CA VAL A 268 -2.61 -9.61 -17.61
C VAL A 268 -1.24 -9.72 -16.95
N TYR A 269 -1.12 -10.37 -15.79
CA TYR A 269 0.15 -10.36 -15.06
C TYR A 269 1.17 -11.42 -15.55
N LEU A 270 0.71 -12.62 -15.96
CA LEU A 270 1.56 -13.75 -16.34
C LEU A 270 1.75 -13.90 -17.87
N ARG A 271 1.61 -12.80 -18.61
CA ARG A 271 1.73 -12.82 -20.07
C ARG A 271 3.16 -13.14 -20.53
N PRO A 272 3.33 -13.96 -21.60
CA PRO A 272 4.65 -14.23 -22.18
C PRO A 272 5.41 -12.96 -22.60
N GLU A 273 4.69 -11.95 -23.09
CA GLU A 273 5.27 -10.66 -23.51
C GLU A 273 5.86 -9.89 -22.34
N ALA A 274 5.29 -10.06 -21.13
CA ALA A 274 5.81 -9.48 -19.90
C ALA A 274 6.99 -10.29 -19.32
N ALA A 275 7.11 -11.59 -19.66
CA ALA A 275 8.14 -12.46 -19.10
C ALA A 275 9.57 -11.97 -19.41
N ALA A 276 9.83 -11.57 -20.66
CA ALA A 276 11.14 -11.04 -21.05
C ALA A 276 11.48 -9.70 -20.36
N GLN A 277 10.47 -8.90 -20.01
CA GLN A 277 10.67 -7.67 -19.25
C GLN A 277 10.89 -7.96 -17.76
N ASN A 278 10.13 -8.90 -17.20
CA ASN A 278 10.28 -9.34 -15.81
C ASN A 278 11.65 -9.97 -15.57
N GLU A 279 12.14 -10.80 -16.49
CA GLU A 279 13.47 -11.40 -16.38
C GLU A 279 14.58 -10.35 -16.40
N ARG A 280 14.44 -9.33 -17.27
CA ARG A 280 15.37 -8.19 -17.28
C ARG A 280 15.32 -7.41 -15.96
N ALA A 281 14.13 -7.12 -15.43
CA ALA A 281 13.98 -6.41 -14.15
C ALA A 281 14.56 -7.22 -12.97
N ARG A 282 14.33 -8.54 -12.93
CA ARG A 282 14.92 -9.46 -11.95
C ARG A 282 16.45 -9.43 -12.02
N GLY A 283 17.01 -9.55 -13.23
CA GLY A 283 18.46 -9.46 -13.44
C GLY A 283 19.06 -8.12 -13.00
N ILE A 284 18.34 -7.00 -13.20
CA ILE A 284 18.79 -5.69 -12.70
C ILE A 284 18.85 -5.67 -11.17
N ILE A 285 17.84 -6.21 -10.49
CA ILE A 285 17.84 -6.30 -9.02
C ILE A 285 18.98 -7.18 -8.53
N HIS A 286 19.19 -8.36 -9.12
CA HIS A 286 20.30 -9.27 -8.77
C HIS A 286 21.66 -8.59 -8.92
N HIS A 287 21.93 -7.97 -10.08
CA HIS A 287 23.17 -7.25 -10.30
C HIS A 287 23.39 -6.14 -9.26
N LEU A 288 22.35 -5.39 -8.90
CA LEU A 288 22.46 -4.33 -7.89
C LEU A 288 22.72 -4.91 -6.49
N VAL A 289 22.06 -5.99 -6.10
CA VAL A 289 22.29 -6.64 -4.80
C VAL A 289 23.72 -7.19 -4.73
N ASP A 290 24.14 -7.98 -5.72
CA ASP A 290 25.47 -8.61 -5.76
C ASP A 290 26.58 -7.56 -5.75
N TYR A 291 26.40 -6.48 -6.51
CA TYR A 291 27.35 -5.39 -6.54
C TYR A 291 27.46 -4.69 -5.19
N MET A 292 26.34 -4.41 -4.52
CA MET A 292 26.34 -3.74 -3.22
C MET A 292 26.89 -4.65 -2.09
N LEU A 293 26.74 -5.97 -2.22
CA LEU A 293 27.40 -6.94 -1.34
C LEU A 293 28.92 -6.91 -1.51
N ALA A 294 29.41 -6.81 -2.76
CA ALA A 294 30.84 -6.71 -3.07
C ALA A 294 31.44 -5.32 -2.77
N HIS A 295 30.63 -4.26 -2.82
CA HIS A 295 31.01 -2.86 -2.63
C HIS A 295 30.21 -2.18 -1.50
N PRO A 296 30.36 -2.67 -0.26
CA PRO A 296 29.61 -2.19 0.90
C PRO A 296 29.74 -0.69 1.17
N GLU A 297 30.83 -0.07 0.74
CA GLU A 297 31.11 1.37 0.86
C GLU A 297 30.20 2.25 0.01
N GLN A 298 29.50 1.67 -0.99
CA GLN A 298 28.56 2.41 -1.83
C GLN A 298 27.15 2.48 -1.27
N ILE A 299 26.86 1.71 -0.22
CA ILE A 299 25.58 1.77 0.48
C ILE A 299 25.51 3.09 1.25
N PRO A 300 24.46 3.92 1.05
CA PRO A 300 24.33 5.16 1.80
C PRO A 300 24.25 4.91 3.30
N GLU A 301 24.91 5.75 4.10
CA GLU A 301 24.98 5.62 5.57
C GLU A 301 23.61 5.47 6.25
N THR A 302 22.55 6.07 5.68
CA THR A 302 21.18 5.93 6.18
C THR A 302 20.62 4.50 6.15
N TYR A 303 21.22 3.59 5.37
CA TYR A 303 20.88 2.18 5.33
C TYR A 303 21.88 1.29 6.10
N CYS A 304 22.97 1.87 6.61
CA CYS A 304 23.98 1.18 7.41
C CYS A 304 23.53 1.07 8.88
N ILE A 305 22.49 0.27 9.13
CA ILE A 305 21.93 0.06 10.47
C ILE A 305 22.83 -0.87 11.29
N ALA A 306 23.30 -0.42 12.45
CA ALA A 306 24.30 -1.11 13.27
C ALA A 306 23.92 -2.56 13.63
N ASP A 307 22.63 -2.80 13.92
CA ASP A 307 22.12 -4.11 14.34
C ASP A 307 21.67 -5.01 13.17
N ALA A 308 21.81 -4.57 11.92
CA ALA A 308 21.44 -5.35 10.74
C ALA A 308 22.70 -5.96 10.09
N ASP A 309 22.61 -7.22 9.66
CA ASP A 309 23.67 -7.82 8.86
C ASP A 309 23.84 -7.12 7.50
N ARG A 310 24.96 -7.40 6.83
CA ARG A 310 25.30 -6.77 5.56
C ARG A 310 24.24 -6.99 4.50
N LEU A 311 23.71 -8.22 4.41
CA LEU A 311 22.73 -8.59 3.40
C LEU A 311 21.45 -7.78 3.58
N THR A 312 20.94 -7.70 4.80
CA THR A 312 19.76 -6.91 5.16
C THR A 312 19.93 -5.44 4.76
N GLN A 313 21.09 -4.84 5.05
CA GLN A 313 21.37 -3.44 4.66
C GLN A 313 21.34 -3.23 3.14
N VAL A 314 21.86 -4.20 2.37
CA VAL A 314 21.80 -4.19 0.90
C VAL A 314 20.36 -4.30 0.41
N LEU A 315 19.62 -5.29 0.91
CA LEU A 315 18.21 -5.50 0.53
C LEU A 315 17.35 -4.27 0.86
N ASP A 316 17.56 -3.66 2.03
CA ASP A 316 16.91 -2.41 2.43
C ASP A 316 17.17 -1.27 1.45
N TYR A 317 18.43 -1.10 1.04
CA TYR A 317 18.82 -0.05 0.10
C TYR A 317 18.19 -0.27 -1.28
N VAL A 318 18.31 -1.49 -1.82
CA VAL A 318 17.78 -1.85 -3.14
C VAL A 318 16.26 -1.76 -3.18
N ALA A 319 15.56 -2.29 -2.16
CA ALA A 319 14.11 -2.15 -2.03
C ALA A 319 13.66 -0.67 -1.93
N GLY A 320 14.48 0.16 -1.29
CA GLY A 320 14.25 1.60 -1.15
C GLY A 320 14.37 2.43 -2.42
N MET A 321 14.90 1.87 -3.52
CA MET A 321 15.07 2.58 -4.79
C MET A 321 13.73 2.84 -5.50
N THR A 322 13.70 3.80 -6.41
CA THR A 322 12.62 3.96 -7.41
C THR A 322 13.04 3.24 -8.68
N ASP A 323 12.09 2.92 -9.57
CA ASP A 323 12.38 2.17 -10.80
C ASP A 323 13.43 2.90 -11.65
N ARG A 324 13.22 4.20 -11.89
CA ARG A 324 14.16 5.02 -12.66
C ARG A 324 15.53 5.12 -11.99
N TYR A 325 15.60 5.15 -10.66
CA TYR A 325 16.87 5.20 -9.96
C TYR A 325 17.63 3.88 -10.10
N ALA A 326 16.94 2.74 -9.91
CA ALA A 326 17.51 1.41 -10.08
C ALA A 326 18.05 1.21 -11.51
N LEU A 327 17.25 1.58 -12.53
CA LEU A 327 17.68 1.52 -13.93
C LEU A 327 18.91 2.39 -14.21
N ASN A 328 18.90 3.65 -13.78
CA ASN A 328 20.02 4.56 -14.02
C ASN A 328 21.30 4.13 -13.30
N LEU A 329 21.17 3.61 -12.07
CA LEU A 329 22.31 3.10 -11.31
C LEU A 329 22.88 1.85 -11.96
N HIS A 330 22.02 0.93 -12.39
CA HIS A 330 22.44 -0.26 -13.14
C HIS A 330 23.18 0.13 -14.43
N ASP A 331 22.64 1.04 -15.23
CA ASP A 331 23.30 1.55 -16.44
C ASP A 331 24.66 2.18 -16.12
N GLN A 332 24.79 2.93 -15.03
CA GLN A 332 26.06 3.57 -14.66
C GLN A 332 27.15 2.58 -14.27
N LEU A 333 26.76 1.47 -13.62
CA LEU A 333 27.67 0.47 -13.07
C LEU A 333 28.05 -0.60 -14.09
N PHE A 334 27.11 -1.04 -14.93
CA PHE A 334 27.28 -2.22 -15.78
C PHE A 334 27.34 -1.92 -17.27
N ARG A 335 26.92 -0.73 -17.72
CA ARG A 335 27.05 -0.38 -19.14
C ARG A 335 28.52 -0.16 -19.47
N PRO A 336 29.07 -0.86 -20.48
CA PRO A 336 30.48 -0.72 -20.81
C PRO A 336 30.81 0.73 -21.18
N ARG A 337 31.74 1.36 -20.45
CA ARG A 337 32.31 2.65 -20.86
C ARG A 337 33.38 2.40 -21.91
N GLY A 338 33.18 2.91 -23.13
CA GLY A 338 34.23 2.96 -24.15
C GLY A 338 34.35 1.75 -25.09
N LEU A 339 33.33 0.89 -25.19
CA LEU A 339 33.18 0.05 -26.38
C LEU A 339 32.53 0.89 -27.48
N VAL A 340 33.39 1.52 -28.29
CA VAL A 340 33.03 2.13 -29.59
C VAL A 340 32.91 1.03 -30.63
#